data_AF-N6Z247-F1
#
_entry.id   AF-N6Z247-F1
#
_cell.length_a   1.000
_cell.length_b   1.000
_cell.length_c   1.000
_cell.angle_alpha   90.00
_cell.angle_beta   90.00
_cell.angle_gamma   90.00
#
_symmetry.space_group_name_H-M   'P 1'
#
loop_
_entity.id
_entity.type
_entity.pdbx_description
1 polymer ?
#
loop_
_entity_poly.entity_id
_entity_poly.type
_entity_poly.pdbx_seq_one_letter_code
_entity_poly.pdbx_strand_id
1 'polypeptide(L)'
;MIAGAVGALLALGTGSALAAAPDWGKVEGKDITAFYPGVSPLEWIQKGTEHGGARALKKGETCADCHSDEAADMGKKMASGQKIEPTPIAGKAAFIPVKVQAAHDGENLYVRFSWKQPAASGAAKMDDKNPVKIAFMLESGGKVDLADQSGCWATCHTDSRTMPGADEAKTKYVKGGSLAEGKFYDLYQWRSGENKGYNGYVADKRVMEGGNALVSAEGKKDGDNWSVVFTRKLAAGEGDVKLESGKAYNFGFAIHDDSAAGRFHHVSLGYKLGLDTDGHIKAAKQ
;
A
#
# COMPACT_ATOMS: atom_id res chain seq x y z
N MET A 1 50.19 47.93 -15.70
CA MET A 1 49.50 46.95 -16.56
C MET A 1 50.12 45.59 -16.23
N ILE A 2 49.48 44.52 -15.78
CA ILE A 2 48.10 44.11 -15.54
C ILE A 2 48.19 43.03 -14.43
N ALA A 3 47.20 42.99 -13.53
CA ALA A 3 47.05 42.00 -12.46
C ALA A 3 46.73 40.60 -13.01
N GLY A 4 47.16 39.54 -12.31
CA GLY A 4 46.78 38.16 -12.60
C GLY A 4 46.58 37.37 -11.31
N ALA A 5 45.40 37.48 -10.71
CA ALA A 5 44.97 36.66 -9.58
C ALA A 5 44.40 35.33 -10.11
N VAL A 6 44.99 34.22 -9.69
CA VAL A 6 44.47 32.87 -9.93
C VAL A 6 43.39 32.58 -8.88
N GLY A 7 42.13 32.69 -9.28
CA GLY A 7 40.99 32.29 -8.46
C GLY A 7 40.65 30.82 -8.71
N ALA A 8 40.84 29.97 -7.70
CA ALA A 8 40.33 28.60 -7.71
C ALA A 8 38.80 28.63 -7.47
N LEU A 9 38.02 28.28 -8.49
CA LEU A 9 36.60 27.99 -8.32
C LEU A 9 36.44 26.61 -7.68
N LEU A 10 36.06 26.58 -6.40
CA LEU A 10 35.44 25.41 -5.77
C LEU A 10 34.01 25.29 -6.28
N ALA A 11 33.79 24.36 -7.21
CA ALA A 11 32.44 23.93 -7.59
C ALA A 11 31.84 23.12 -6.42
N LEU A 12 31.06 23.79 -5.56
CA LEU A 12 30.17 23.14 -4.62
C LEU A 12 29.01 22.54 -5.42
N GLY A 13 29.16 21.28 -5.82
CA GLY A 13 28.04 20.48 -6.28
C GLY A 13 27.03 20.37 -5.15
N THR A 14 25.85 20.97 -5.31
CA THR A 14 24.68 20.73 -4.46
C THR A 14 24.16 19.32 -4.77
N GLY A 15 24.88 18.30 -4.33
CA GLY A 15 24.30 16.99 -4.16
C GLY A 15 23.27 17.10 -3.06
N SER A 16 21.99 16.91 -3.38
CA SER A 16 20.97 16.66 -2.37
C SER A 16 21.47 15.51 -1.50
N ALA A 17 21.92 15.82 -0.29
CA ALA A 17 22.23 14.81 0.69
C ALA A 17 20.91 14.10 0.98
N LEU A 18 20.70 12.94 0.35
CA LEU A 18 19.64 12.03 0.73
C LEU A 18 19.86 11.75 2.22
N ALA A 19 18.90 12.12 3.05
CA ALA A 19 18.95 11.84 4.47
C ALA A 19 19.27 10.35 4.67
N ALA A 20 20.16 10.07 5.63
CA ALA A 20 20.58 8.70 5.91
C ALA A 20 19.36 7.85 6.24
N ALA A 21 19.26 6.65 5.65
CA ALA A 21 18.15 5.74 5.93
C ALA A 21 18.04 5.48 7.45
N PRO A 22 16.81 5.33 8.00
CA PRO A 22 16.61 5.07 9.42
C PRO A 22 17.38 3.84 9.91
N ASP A 23 17.73 3.85 11.20
CA ASP A 23 18.28 2.66 11.86
C ASP A 23 17.15 1.66 12.11
N TRP A 24 16.89 0.82 11.12
CA TRP A 24 15.81 -0.18 11.16
C TRP A 24 15.92 -1.19 12.31
N GLY A 25 17.07 -1.31 12.97
CA GLY A 25 17.22 -2.12 14.18
C GLY A 25 16.51 -1.50 15.39
N LYS A 26 16.26 -0.19 15.37
CA LYS A 26 15.58 0.57 16.43
C LYS A 26 14.14 0.96 16.09
N VAL A 27 13.73 0.83 14.83
CA VAL A 27 12.35 1.09 14.41
C VAL A 27 11.46 -0.07 14.84
N GLU A 28 10.40 0.22 15.61
CA GLU A 28 9.38 -0.78 15.96
C GLU A 28 8.73 -1.35 14.69
N GLY A 29 8.58 -2.67 14.62
CA GLY A 29 7.95 -3.35 13.50
C GLY A 29 6.62 -3.98 13.89
N LYS A 30 5.62 -3.84 13.03
CA LYS A 30 4.33 -4.50 13.13
C LYS A 30 4.25 -5.64 12.12
N ASP A 31 3.98 -6.84 12.58
CA ASP A 31 3.65 -7.96 11.70
C ASP A 31 2.19 -7.85 11.26
N ILE A 32 1.97 -7.86 9.94
CA ILE A 32 0.66 -7.75 9.30
C ILE A 32 0.53 -8.89 8.28
N THR A 33 -0.58 -9.62 8.35
CA THR A 33 -0.92 -10.64 7.36
C THR A 33 -1.61 -10.00 6.16
N ALA A 34 -0.95 -10.01 4.99
CA ALA A 34 -1.63 -9.77 3.72
C ALA A 34 -2.22 -11.09 3.23
N PHE A 35 -3.53 -11.16 3.04
CA PHE A 35 -4.21 -12.39 2.65
C PHE A 35 -4.79 -12.29 1.25
N TYR A 36 -4.97 -13.44 0.59
CA TYR A 36 -5.61 -13.48 -0.72
C TYR A 36 -7.13 -13.27 -0.58
N PRO A 37 -7.72 -12.18 -1.10
CA PRO A 37 -9.08 -11.80 -0.78
C PRO A 37 -10.13 -12.46 -1.69
N GLY A 38 -9.73 -13.16 -2.76
CA GLY A 38 -10.66 -13.63 -3.79
C GLY A 38 -11.47 -12.47 -4.40
N VAL A 39 -12.77 -12.65 -4.55
CA VAL A 39 -13.73 -11.70 -5.12
C VAL A 39 -14.54 -11.05 -3.99
N SER A 40 -13.87 -10.25 -3.15
CA SER A 40 -14.45 -9.61 -1.96
C SER A 40 -14.61 -8.07 -2.11
N PRO A 41 -15.37 -7.55 -3.09
CA PRO A 41 -15.53 -6.11 -3.25
C PRO A 41 -16.40 -5.51 -2.14
N LEU A 42 -16.40 -4.17 -2.00
CA LEU A 42 -17.23 -3.47 -1.01
C LEU A 42 -18.71 -3.82 -1.10
N GLU A 43 -19.24 -4.02 -2.31
CA GLU A 43 -20.64 -4.38 -2.52
C GLU A 43 -21.00 -5.72 -1.86
N TRP A 44 -20.07 -6.67 -1.88
CA TRP A 44 -20.25 -7.96 -1.22
C TRP A 44 -20.11 -7.83 0.30
N ILE A 45 -19.07 -7.13 0.77
CA ILE A 45 -18.78 -6.91 2.20
C ILE A 45 -19.96 -6.23 2.92
N GLN A 46 -20.64 -5.31 2.24
CA GLN A 46 -21.79 -4.56 2.78
C GLN A 46 -23.13 -5.27 2.59
N LYS A 47 -23.18 -6.39 1.87
CA LYS A 47 -24.40 -7.18 1.64
C LYS A 47 -24.59 -8.18 2.78
N GLY A 48 -25.37 -7.79 3.79
CA GLY A 48 -25.57 -8.57 5.01
C GLY A 48 -26.10 -10.00 4.83
N THR A 49 -26.74 -10.31 3.70
CA THR A 49 -27.17 -11.68 3.37
C THR A 49 -26.02 -12.58 2.91
N GLU A 50 -24.87 -12.00 2.53
CA GLU A 50 -23.72 -12.71 1.97
C GLU A 50 -22.46 -12.56 2.82
N HIS A 51 -22.35 -11.45 3.57
CA HIS A 51 -21.28 -11.19 4.52
C HIS A 51 -21.84 -10.73 5.89
N GLY A 52 -21.61 -11.52 6.93
CA GLY A 52 -22.16 -11.28 8.27
C GLY A 52 -21.69 -9.98 8.94
N GLY A 53 -20.54 -9.43 8.53
CA GLY A 53 -19.97 -8.20 9.08
C GLY A 53 -20.66 -6.90 8.61
N ALA A 54 -21.60 -6.96 7.66
CA ALA A 54 -22.22 -5.74 7.12
C ALA A 54 -22.92 -4.87 8.17
N ARG A 55 -23.53 -5.48 9.19
CA ARG A 55 -24.19 -4.73 10.29
C ARG A 55 -23.18 -4.11 11.25
N ALA A 56 -22.08 -4.81 11.53
CA ALA A 56 -21.00 -4.33 12.38
C ALA A 56 -20.30 -3.11 11.76
N LEU A 57 -20.00 -3.16 10.46
CA LEU A 57 -19.43 -2.02 9.72
C LEU A 57 -20.30 -0.76 9.80
N LYS A 58 -21.63 -0.91 9.67
CA LYS A 58 -22.57 0.22 9.83
C LYS A 58 -22.57 0.83 11.23
N LYS A 59 -22.14 0.08 12.24
CA LYS A 59 -22.00 0.55 13.63
C LYS A 59 -20.62 1.13 13.93
N GLY A 60 -19.70 1.13 12.97
CA GLY A 60 -18.35 1.69 13.12
C GLY A 60 -17.28 0.68 13.50
N GLU A 61 -17.60 -0.62 13.63
CA GLU A 61 -16.59 -1.66 13.82
C GLU A 61 -15.71 -1.77 12.57
N THR A 62 -14.43 -2.02 12.75
CA THR A 62 -13.47 -2.14 11.64
C THR A 62 -13.40 -3.58 11.13
N CYS A 63 -12.94 -3.77 9.90
CA CYS A 63 -12.64 -5.12 9.41
C CYS A 63 -11.59 -5.82 10.29
N ALA A 64 -10.62 -5.07 10.82
CA ALA A 64 -9.56 -5.62 11.66
C ALA A 64 -10.10 -6.13 13.01
N ASP A 65 -11.12 -5.48 13.58
CA ASP A 65 -11.71 -5.87 14.88
C ASP A 65 -12.27 -7.30 14.87
N CYS A 66 -12.73 -7.77 13.71
CA CYS A 66 -13.25 -9.14 13.55
C CYS A 66 -12.25 -10.08 12.88
N HIS A 67 -11.44 -9.59 11.95
CA HIS A 67 -10.70 -10.44 11.02
C HIS A 67 -9.18 -10.50 11.25
N SER A 68 -8.60 -9.72 12.17
CA SER A 68 -7.13 -9.66 12.34
C SER A 68 -6.52 -11.04 12.58
N ASP A 69 -7.18 -11.85 13.40
CA ASP A 69 -6.64 -13.13 13.88
C ASP A 69 -6.99 -14.29 12.93
N GLU A 70 -7.90 -14.08 11.98
CA GLU A 70 -8.32 -15.07 11.00
C GLU A 70 -7.91 -14.74 9.56
N ALA A 71 -7.18 -13.65 9.31
CA ALA A 71 -6.75 -13.21 7.98
C ALA A 71 -6.07 -14.34 7.17
N ALA A 72 -5.20 -15.12 7.81
CA ALA A 72 -4.55 -16.26 7.17
C ALA A 72 -5.54 -17.36 6.77
N ASP A 73 -6.51 -17.68 7.63
CA ASP A 73 -7.50 -18.73 7.38
C ASP A 73 -8.55 -18.31 6.35
N MET A 74 -8.92 -17.03 6.34
CA MET A 74 -9.65 -16.43 5.24
C MET A 74 -8.90 -16.64 3.92
N GLY A 75 -7.63 -16.23 3.84
CA GLY A 75 -6.80 -16.42 2.66
C GLY A 75 -6.77 -17.86 2.15
N LYS A 76 -6.73 -18.86 3.05
CA LYS A 76 -6.77 -20.29 2.68
C LYS A 76 -8.09 -20.69 2.04
N LYS A 77 -9.22 -20.21 2.56
CA LYS A 77 -10.56 -20.48 2.01
C LYS A 77 -10.74 -19.89 0.62
N MET A 78 -10.21 -18.68 0.38
CA MET A 78 -10.27 -18.06 -0.95
C MET A 78 -9.29 -18.69 -1.93
N ALA A 79 -8.04 -18.96 -1.53
CA ALA A 79 -7.04 -19.54 -2.41
C ALA A 79 -7.40 -20.97 -2.86
N SER A 80 -8.11 -21.74 -2.03
CA SER A 80 -8.61 -23.07 -2.37
C SER A 80 -9.89 -23.07 -3.23
N GLY A 81 -10.54 -21.92 -3.41
CA GLY A 81 -11.85 -21.84 -4.05
C GLY A 81 -13.03 -22.24 -3.15
N GLN A 82 -12.79 -22.57 -1.88
CA GLN A 82 -13.87 -22.91 -0.93
C GLN A 82 -14.84 -21.74 -0.72
N LYS A 83 -14.36 -20.50 -0.83
CA LYS A 83 -15.17 -19.29 -0.63
C LYS A 83 -14.79 -18.23 -1.66
N ILE A 84 -15.80 -17.63 -2.31
CA ILE A 84 -15.72 -16.38 -3.10
C ILE A 84 -14.52 -16.24 -4.06
N GLU A 85 -14.06 -17.35 -4.65
CA GLU A 85 -13.06 -17.35 -5.72
C GLU A 85 -13.53 -18.30 -6.82
N PRO A 86 -14.09 -17.79 -7.93
CA PRO A 86 -14.63 -18.62 -8.99
C PRO A 86 -13.54 -19.26 -9.86
N THR A 87 -12.31 -18.74 -9.86
CA THR A 87 -11.21 -19.25 -10.66
C THR A 87 -9.93 -19.35 -9.80
N PRO A 88 -9.89 -20.28 -8.83
CA PRO A 88 -8.75 -20.41 -7.94
C PRO A 88 -7.50 -20.82 -8.71
N ILE A 89 -6.36 -20.23 -8.35
CA ILE A 89 -5.06 -20.56 -8.94
C ILE A 89 -4.41 -21.64 -8.08
N ALA A 90 -4.25 -22.84 -8.65
CA ALA A 90 -3.60 -23.95 -7.97
C ALA A 90 -2.20 -23.54 -7.48
N GLY A 91 -1.87 -23.82 -6.22
CA GLY A 91 -0.58 -23.46 -5.63
C GLY A 91 -0.43 -21.98 -5.25
N LYS A 92 -1.45 -21.13 -5.46
CA LYS A 92 -1.39 -19.73 -5.03
C LYS A 92 -1.22 -19.62 -3.52
N ALA A 93 -0.27 -18.80 -3.10
CA ALA A 93 -0.08 -18.47 -1.69
C ALA A 93 -1.39 -17.93 -1.10
N ALA A 94 -1.81 -18.47 0.04
CA ALA A 94 -3.03 -18.04 0.72
C ALA A 94 -2.86 -16.68 1.43
N PHE A 95 -1.67 -16.43 1.98
CA PHE A 95 -1.32 -15.22 2.70
C PHE A 95 0.19 -15.04 2.73
N ILE A 96 0.63 -13.83 3.07
CA ILE A 96 2.01 -13.42 3.20
C ILE A 96 2.13 -12.66 4.53
N PRO A 97 2.90 -13.18 5.52
CA PRO A 97 3.30 -12.39 6.68
C PRO A 97 4.27 -11.29 6.25
N VAL A 98 3.94 -10.04 6.56
CA VAL A 98 4.73 -8.87 6.21
C VAL A 98 5.05 -8.07 7.46
N LYS A 99 6.33 -7.85 7.71
CA LYS A 99 6.79 -6.92 8.73
C LYS A 99 6.79 -5.51 8.14
N VAL A 100 6.08 -4.59 8.78
CA VAL A 100 5.99 -3.18 8.40
C VAL A 100 6.65 -2.33 9.47
N GLN A 101 7.54 -1.44 9.05
CA GLN A 101 8.24 -0.50 9.91
C GLN A 101 8.13 0.90 9.32
N ALA A 102 8.01 1.91 10.17
CA ALA A 102 7.96 3.29 9.73
C ALA A 102 8.75 4.22 10.66
N ALA A 103 9.37 5.24 10.09
CA ALA A 103 10.10 6.28 10.81
C ALA A 103 10.08 7.58 9.97
N HIS A 104 10.48 8.70 10.55
CA HIS A 104 10.65 9.95 9.81
C HIS A 104 11.80 10.78 10.36
N ASP A 105 12.35 11.68 9.54
CA ASP A 105 13.39 12.65 9.96
C ASP A 105 12.81 14.06 10.24
N GLY A 106 11.51 14.25 9.99
CA GLY A 106 10.81 15.53 10.09
C GLY A 106 10.59 16.23 8.74
N GLU A 107 11.21 15.74 7.67
CA GLU A 107 10.96 16.13 6.28
C GLU A 107 10.36 14.98 5.46
N ASN A 108 10.80 13.75 5.69
CA ASN A 108 10.41 12.54 4.96
C ASN A 108 9.91 11.45 5.90
N LEU A 109 8.86 10.74 5.49
CA LEU A 109 8.44 9.45 6.03
C LEU A 109 9.15 8.33 5.26
N TYR A 110 9.67 7.37 6.02
CA TYR A 110 10.24 6.11 5.55
C TYR A 110 9.31 4.97 5.93
N VAL A 111 8.95 4.12 4.98
CA VAL A 111 8.14 2.91 5.23
C VAL A 111 8.87 1.71 4.66
N ARG A 112 9.18 0.73 5.50
CA ARG A 112 9.80 -0.53 5.10
C ARG A 112 8.82 -1.68 5.20
N PHE A 113 8.74 -2.45 4.14
CA PHE A 113 8.04 -3.72 4.08
C PHE A 113 9.07 -4.84 3.94
N SER A 114 8.94 -5.89 4.75
CA SER A 114 9.80 -7.07 4.66
C SER A 114 8.98 -8.34 4.73
N TRP A 115 9.21 -9.27 3.81
CA TRP A 115 8.49 -10.54 3.76
C TRP A 115 9.35 -11.62 3.11
N LYS A 116 9.01 -12.88 3.40
CA LYS A 116 9.55 -14.02 2.66
C LYS A 116 8.71 -14.26 1.41
N GLN A 117 9.38 -14.33 0.26
CA GLN A 117 8.83 -14.70 -1.03
C GLN A 117 8.06 -16.03 -0.92
N PRO A 118 6.75 -16.06 -1.23
CA PRO A 118 6.01 -17.31 -1.29
C PRO A 118 6.52 -18.21 -2.42
N ALA A 119 6.24 -19.50 -2.32
CA ALA A 119 6.48 -20.45 -3.40
C ALA A 119 5.64 -20.05 -4.63
N ALA A 120 6.25 -20.12 -5.81
CA ALA A 120 5.55 -19.87 -7.06
C ALA A 120 4.42 -20.91 -7.25
N SER A 121 3.28 -20.45 -7.77
CA SER A 121 2.14 -21.33 -8.05
C SER A 121 2.38 -22.24 -9.26
N GLY A 122 3.31 -21.84 -10.15
CA GLY A 122 3.52 -22.49 -11.44
C GLY A 122 2.51 -22.06 -12.52
N ALA A 123 1.60 -21.14 -12.20
CA ALA A 123 0.65 -20.60 -13.16
C ALA A 123 1.33 -19.69 -14.20
N ALA A 124 0.63 -19.43 -15.31
CA ALA A 124 1.08 -18.47 -16.30
C ALA A 124 1.20 -17.07 -15.66
N LYS A 125 2.30 -16.40 -15.96
CA LYS A 125 2.59 -15.05 -15.48
C LYS A 125 1.62 -14.05 -16.10
N MET A 126 1.04 -13.20 -15.28
CA MET A 126 0.11 -12.14 -15.74
C MET A 126 0.85 -10.83 -16.06
N ASP A 127 2.00 -10.63 -15.42
CA ASP A 127 2.89 -9.48 -15.60
C ASP A 127 4.35 -9.98 -15.58
N ASP A 128 4.81 -10.47 -16.73
CA ASP A 128 6.16 -11.03 -16.90
C ASP A 128 7.29 -10.07 -16.50
N LYS A 129 7.04 -8.77 -16.55
CA LYS A 129 8.03 -7.75 -16.21
C LYS A 129 8.23 -7.62 -14.71
N ASN A 130 7.22 -7.94 -13.91
CA ASN A 130 7.22 -7.68 -12.48
C ASN A 130 6.87 -8.94 -11.69
N PRO A 131 7.88 -9.77 -11.36
CA PRO A 131 7.71 -10.87 -10.43
C PRO A 131 6.99 -10.48 -9.14
N VAL A 132 7.27 -9.29 -8.60
CA VAL A 132 6.58 -8.74 -7.45
C VAL A 132 6.27 -7.26 -7.63
N LYS A 133 5.11 -6.83 -7.14
CA LYS A 133 4.79 -5.42 -6.89
C LYS A 133 4.25 -5.29 -5.48
N ILE A 134 4.58 -4.20 -4.80
CA ILE A 134 3.93 -3.82 -3.53
C ILE A 134 3.39 -2.41 -3.68
N ALA A 135 2.18 -2.20 -3.18
CA ALA A 135 1.57 -0.88 -3.12
C ALA A 135 1.00 -0.63 -1.74
N PHE A 136 1.08 0.60 -1.25
CA PHE A 136 0.35 1.03 -0.06
C PHE A 136 -0.44 2.28 -0.37
N MET A 137 -1.49 2.50 0.43
CA MET A 137 -2.28 3.71 0.36
C MET A 137 -2.39 4.38 1.72
N LEU A 138 -2.50 5.70 1.67
CA LEU A 138 -2.78 6.57 2.80
C LEU A 138 -4.08 7.34 2.56
N GLU A 139 -4.88 7.53 3.60
CA GLU A 139 -5.99 8.50 3.58
C GLU A 139 -5.90 9.38 4.82
N SER A 140 -6.30 10.64 4.66
CA SER A 140 -6.12 11.74 5.62
C SER A 140 -6.80 11.56 6.98
N GLY A 141 -7.68 10.57 7.12
CA GLY A 141 -8.52 10.34 8.29
C GLY A 141 -9.93 10.85 8.05
N GLY A 142 -10.88 9.93 7.87
CA GLY A 142 -12.32 10.20 7.89
C GLY A 142 -12.87 11.04 6.74
N LYS A 143 -12.13 11.29 5.66
CA LYS A 143 -12.65 12.02 4.48
C LYS A 143 -13.32 11.10 3.47
N VAL A 144 -12.76 9.92 3.28
CA VAL A 144 -13.37 8.89 2.43
C VAL A 144 -14.32 8.05 3.27
N ASP A 145 -15.55 7.88 2.77
CA ASP A 145 -16.55 7.03 3.42
C ASP A 145 -16.01 5.62 3.64
N LEU A 146 -16.22 5.10 4.85
CA LEU A 146 -15.72 3.79 5.32
C LEU A 146 -14.20 3.64 5.40
N ALA A 147 -13.39 4.69 5.16
CA ALA A 147 -11.93 4.57 5.24
C ALA A 147 -11.45 4.15 6.63
N ASP A 148 -12.10 4.65 7.68
CA ASP A 148 -11.75 4.31 9.07
C ASP A 148 -12.08 2.86 9.42
N GLN A 149 -13.16 2.31 8.87
CA GLN A 149 -13.59 0.92 9.13
C GLN A 149 -12.90 -0.09 8.20
N SER A 150 -12.68 0.28 6.95
CA SER A 150 -12.32 -0.65 5.87
C SER A 150 -10.93 -0.39 5.28
N GLY A 151 -10.24 0.67 5.69
CA GLY A 151 -8.94 1.03 5.11
C GLY A 151 -9.02 1.16 3.59
N CYS A 152 -8.05 0.60 2.87
CA CYS A 152 -7.96 0.69 1.41
C CYS A 152 -9.07 -0.06 0.66
N TRP A 153 -9.87 -0.87 1.35
CA TRP A 153 -10.97 -1.63 0.75
C TRP A 153 -12.06 -0.73 0.19
N ALA A 154 -12.18 0.51 0.67
CA ALA A 154 -13.10 1.50 0.13
C ALA A 154 -12.90 1.81 -1.38
N THR A 155 -11.77 1.36 -1.95
CA THR A 155 -11.43 1.52 -3.36
C THR A 155 -11.74 0.29 -4.24
N CYS A 156 -12.21 -0.80 -3.63
CA CYS A 156 -12.37 -2.10 -4.28
C CYS A 156 -13.85 -2.36 -4.62
N HIS A 157 -14.16 -2.45 -5.91
CA HIS A 157 -15.53 -2.58 -6.41
C HIS A 157 -15.68 -3.78 -7.34
N THR A 158 -16.91 -4.30 -7.43
CA THR A 158 -17.20 -5.48 -8.26
C THR A 158 -16.96 -5.25 -9.76
N ASP A 159 -16.99 -4.00 -10.21
CA ASP A 159 -16.78 -3.58 -11.59
C ASP A 159 -15.33 -3.21 -11.90
N SER A 160 -14.41 -3.36 -10.94
CA SER A 160 -12.99 -3.14 -11.16
C SER A 160 -12.43 -4.20 -12.12
N ARG A 161 -11.57 -3.79 -13.07
CA ARG A 161 -10.96 -4.68 -14.06
C ARG A 161 -10.42 -5.96 -13.45
N THR A 162 -10.48 -7.05 -14.21
CA THR A 162 -10.16 -8.44 -13.81
C THR A 162 -11.12 -9.09 -12.81
N MET A 163 -12.09 -8.35 -12.24
CA MET A 163 -13.22 -8.96 -11.53
C MET A 163 -14.13 -9.71 -12.50
N PRO A 164 -14.82 -10.78 -12.07
CA PRO A 164 -15.74 -11.52 -12.93
C PRO A 164 -16.80 -10.60 -13.53
N GLY A 165 -16.83 -10.51 -14.87
CA GLY A 165 -17.81 -9.70 -15.60
C GLY A 165 -17.54 -8.19 -15.63
N ALA A 166 -16.38 -7.72 -15.15
CA ALA A 166 -16.02 -6.32 -15.16
C ALA A 166 -15.42 -5.86 -16.49
N ASP A 167 -15.51 -4.55 -16.75
CA ASP A 167 -14.87 -3.89 -17.88
C ASP A 167 -13.36 -3.70 -17.62
N GLU A 168 -12.53 -4.07 -18.59
CA GLU A 168 -11.06 -3.95 -18.52
C GLU A 168 -10.56 -2.51 -18.34
N ALA A 169 -11.35 -1.52 -18.77
CA ALA A 169 -11.03 -0.10 -18.61
C ALA A 169 -11.30 0.42 -17.19
N LYS A 170 -12.12 -0.27 -16.40
CA LYS A 170 -12.53 0.20 -15.07
C LYS A 170 -11.43 -0.01 -14.04
N THR A 171 -10.88 1.07 -13.52
CA THR A 171 -9.90 1.02 -12.42
C THR A 171 -10.58 1.17 -11.07
N LYS A 172 -9.82 0.96 -9.99
CA LYS A 172 -10.22 1.34 -8.63
C LYS A 172 -10.70 2.81 -8.59
N TYR A 173 -11.69 3.08 -7.76
CA TYR A 173 -12.23 4.41 -7.49
C TYR A 173 -12.82 4.46 -6.08
N VAL A 174 -13.06 5.66 -5.58
CA VAL A 174 -13.83 5.95 -4.37
C VAL A 174 -15.16 6.55 -4.82
N LYS A 175 -16.27 6.00 -4.33
CA LYS A 175 -17.59 6.60 -4.61
C LYS A 175 -17.67 8.00 -4.00
N GLY A 176 -17.93 9.02 -4.83
CA GLY A 176 -17.89 10.41 -4.40
C GLY A 176 -16.48 10.94 -4.12
N GLY A 177 -15.44 10.24 -4.59
CA GLY A 177 -14.05 10.67 -4.47
C GLY A 177 -13.79 11.97 -5.22
N SER A 178 -12.96 12.83 -4.62
CA SER A 178 -12.62 14.16 -5.15
C SER A 178 -11.30 14.63 -4.57
N LEU A 179 -10.33 14.94 -5.44
CA LEU A 179 -9.06 15.52 -5.00
C LEU A 179 -9.26 16.90 -4.38
N ALA A 180 -10.10 17.73 -5.01
CA ALA A 180 -10.37 19.10 -4.57
C ALA A 180 -11.00 19.14 -3.17
N GLU A 181 -11.79 18.12 -2.81
CA GLU A 181 -12.40 18.01 -1.48
C GLU A 181 -11.56 17.18 -0.48
N GLY A 182 -10.41 16.66 -0.90
CA GLY A 182 -9.56 15.80 -0.06
C GLY A 182 -10.12 14.39 0.16
N LYS A 183 -11.07 13.94 -0.66
CA LYS A 183 -11.70 12.61 -0.61
C LYS A 183 -10.99 11.65 -1.55
N PHE A 184 -9.78 11.23 -1.18
CA PHE A 184 -8.97 10.32 -1.99
C PHE A 184 -8.04 9.48 -1.13
N TYR A 185 -7.52 8.41 -1.71
CA TYR A 185 -6.34 7.71 -1.19
C TYR A 185 -5.10 8.15 -1.96
N ASP A 186 -4.08 8.57 -1.24
CA ASP A 186 -2.71 8.70 -1.76
C ASP A 186 -2.14 7.29 -1.98
N LEU A 187 -1.59 7.02 -3.15
CA LEU A 187 -1.19 5.70 -3.62
C LEU A 187 0.29 5.69 -3.98
N TYR A 188 1.03 4.74 -3.40
CA TYR A 188 2.42 4.45 -3.74
C TYR A 188 2.53 3.01 -4.22
N GLN A 189 3.32 2.77 -5.27
CA GLN A 189 3.60 1.42 -5.77
C GLN A 189 5.07 1.28 -6.15
N TRP A 190 5.70 0.20 -5.69
CA TRP A 190 6.98 -0.26 -6.17
C TRP A 190 6.81 -1.47 -7.10
N ARG A 191 7.64 -1.54 -8.14
CA ARG A 191 7.67 -2.64 -9.11
C ARG A 191 9.05 -3.26 -9.21
N SER A 192 9.13 -4.59 -9.12
CA SER A 192 10.40 -5.31 -9.06
C SER A 192 11.19 -5.31 -10.35
N GLY A 193 10.55 -5.23 -11.52
CA GLY A 193 11.22 -5.34 -12.81
C GLY A 193 12.24 -4.23 -13.05
N GLU A 194 11.80 -3.01 -12.80
CA GLU A 194 12.59 -1.78 -12.95
C GLU A 194 13.15 -1.26 -11.62
N ASN A 195 12.80 -1.90 -10.50
CA ASN A 195 13.12 -1.45 -9.15
C ASN A 195 12.76 0.03 -8.93
N LYS A 196 11.55 0.42 -9.33
CA LYS A 196 11.09 1.81 -9.37
C LYS A 196 9.77 1.99 -8.62
N GLY A 197 9.65 3.16 -7.98
CA GLY A 197 8.43 3.63 -7.35
C GLY A 197 7.57 4.52 -8.25
N TYR A 198 6.27 4.51 -7.97
CA TYR A 198 5.22 5.32 -8.57
C TYR A 198 4.36 5.94 -7.48
N ASN A 199 3.87 7.15 -7.71
CA ASN A 199 3.02 7.87 -6.77
C ASN A 199 1.90 8.60 -7.51
N GLY A 200 0.69 8.41 -7.00
CA GLY A 200 -0.55 8.91 -7.55
C GLY A 200 -1.65 8.76 -6.51
N TYR A 201 -2.89 8.57 -6.95
CA TYR A 201 -4.03 8.56 -6.05
C TYR A 201 -5.20 7.74 -6.57
N VAL A 202 -6.17 7.48 -5.69
CA VAL A 202 -7.49 6.96 -6.02
C VAL A 202 -8.55 7.93 -5.50
N ALA A 203 -9.17 8.67 -6.42
CA ALA A 203 -10.35 9.50 -6.18
C ALA A 203 -11.54 8.89 -6.95
N ASP A 204 -12.23 9.65 -7.79
CA ASP A 204 -13.24 9.14 -8.74
C ASP A 204 -12.68 8.12 -9.76
N LYS A 205 -11.36 8.11 -9.93
CA LYS A 205 -10.59 7.10 -10.66
C LYS A 205 -9.21 6.92 -10.04
N ARG A 206 -8.50 5.88 -10.47
CA ARG A 206 -7.10 5.70 -10.13
C ARG A 206 -6.20 6.40 -11.13
N VAL A 207 -5.27 7.19 -10.62
CA VAL A 207 -4.16 7.79 -11.35
C VAL A 207 -2.86 7.24 -10.77
N MET A 208 -2.03 6.58 -11.58
CA MET A 208 -0.80 5.92 -11.10
C MET A 208 0.40 6.87 -10.99
N GLU A 209 0.40 7.93 -11.80
CA GLU A 209 1.42 8.98 -11.84
C GLU A 209 0.69 10.31 -11.81
N GLY A 210 0.82 11.02 -10.69
CA GLY A 210 0.10 12.26 -10.44
C GLY A 210 0.31 12.84 -9.04
N GLY A 211 0.94 12.08 -8.15
CA GLY A 211 1.47 12.58 -6.88
C GLY A 211 2.91 13.08 -7.04
N ASN A 212 3.36 13.88 -6.08
CA ASN A 212 4.67 14.53 -6.07
C ASN A 212 5.45 14.31 -4.75
N ALA A 213 4.91 13.52 -3.83
CA ALA A 213 5.52 13.29 -2.52
C ALA A 213 6.59 12.20 -2.53
N LEU A 214 6.54 11.24 -3.47
CA LEU A 214 7.52 10.15 -3.54
C LEU A 214 8.93 10.66 -3.85
N VAL A 215 9.88 10.33 -2.98
CA VAL A 215 11.31 10.59 -3.15
C VAL A 215 12.00 9.37 -3.77
N SER A 216 11.76 8.19 -3.21
CA SER A 216 12.29 6.93 -3.73
C SER A 216 11.46 5.72 -3.29
N ALA A 217 11.53 4.64 -4.06
CA ALA A 217 11.11 3.32 -3.61
C ALA A 217 12.12 2.29 -4.10
N GLU A 218 12.75 1.58 -3.18
CA GLU A 218 13.87 0.67 -3.45
C GLU A 218 13.58 -0.70 -2.85
N GLY A 219 13.62 -1.72 -3.69
CA GLY A 219 13.50 -3.11 -3.28
C GLY A 219 14.83 -3.85 -3.35
N LYS A 220 15.06 -4.72 -2.38
CA LYS A 220 16.21 -5.63 -2.31
C LYS A 220 15.69 -7.03 -1.98
N LYS A 221 16.30 -8.03 -2.60
CA LYS A 221 16.05 -9.44 -2.30
C LYS A 221 17.33 -10.08 -1.77
N ASP A 222 17.26 -10.70 -0.61
CA ASP A 222 18.33 -11.49 -0.01
C ASP A 222 17.83 -12.92 0.24
N GLY A 223 18.33 -13.87 -0.55
CA GLY A 223 17.73 -15.20 -0.67
C GLY A 223 16.25 -15.11 -1.06
N ASP A 224 15.37 -15.58 -0.17
CA ASP A 224 13.92 -15.48 -0.32
C ASP A 224 13.31 -14.26 0.36
N ASN A 225 14.09 -13.45 1.08
CA ASN A 225 13.56 -12.31 1.82
C ASN A 225 13.59 -11.05 0.97
N TRP A 226 12.44 -10.42 0.80
CA TRP A 226 12.31 -9.10 0.23
C TRP A 226 12.35 -8.03 1.32
N SER A 227 12.94 -6.89 0.98
CA SER A 227 12.85 -5.65 1.74
C SER A 227 12.61 -4.50 0.75
N VAL A 228 11.48 -3.81 0.87
CA VAL A 228 11.16 -2.63 0.06
C VAL A 228 11.00 -1.42 0.96
N VAL A 229 11.77 -0.37 0.69
CA VAL A 229 11.73 0.89 1.43
C VAL A 229 11.17 1.97 0.52
N PHE A 230 10.12 2.64 0.98
CA PHE A 230 9.59 3.86 0.38
C PHE A 230 10.02 5.06 1.21
N THR A 231 10.42 6.13 0.53
CA THR A 231 10.67 7.44 1.13
C THR A 231 9.75 8.45 0.46
N ARG A 232 8.95 9.17 1.24
CA ARG A 232 8.09 10.27 0.75
C ARG A 232 8.20 11.49 1.64
N LYS A 233 8.13 12.69 1.06
CA LYS A 233 8.07 13.96 1.80
C LYS A 233 6.84 13.99 2.70
N LEU A 234 6.90 14.55 3.90
CA LEU A 234 5.72 14.74 4.78
C LEU A 234 4.76 15.81 4.22
N ALA A 235 5.31 16.81 3.53
CA ALA A 235 4.53 17.80 2.81
C ALA A 235 3.63 17.14 1.74
N ALA A 236 2.47 17.76 1.46
CA ALA A 236 1.58 17.34 0.40
C ALA A 236 1.87 18.10 -0.91
N GLY A 237 1.70 17.41 -2.03
CA GLY A 237 1.39 17.97 -3.34
C GLY A 237 -0.04 17.61 -3.76
N GLU A 238 -0.41 17.95 -4.99
CA GLU A 238 -1.63 17.43 -5.60
C GLU A 238 -1.59 15.89 -5.59
N GLY A 239 -2.67 15.25 -5.13
CA GLY A 239 -2.74 13.79 -5.06
C GLY A 239 -2.03 13.13 -3.88
N ASP A 240 -1.42 13.92 -2.97
CA ASP A 240 -0.71 13.39 -1.81
C ASP A 240 -1.37 13.79 -0.49
N VAL A 241 -1.36 12.89 0.49
CA VAL A 241 -1.85 13.20 1.84
C VAL A 241 -0.76 13.93 2.62
N LYS A 242 -1.10 15.10 3.19
CA LYS A 242 -0.21 15.85 4.09
C LYS A 242 -0.05 15.09 5.40
N LEU A 243 1.19 14.78 5.78
CA LEU A 243 1.50 14.13 7.04
C LEU A 243 2.00 15.17 8.05
N GLU A 244 1.41 15.15 9.23
CA GLU A 244 1.67 16.10 10.30
C GLU A 244 1.90 15.31 11.59
N SER A 245 2.97 15.65 12.29
CA SER A 245 3.31 15.03 13.58
C SER A 245 2.14 15.17 14.56
N GLY A 246 1.90 14.12 15.35
CA GLY A 246 0.76 14.00 16.27
C GLY A 246 -0.53 13.46 15.63
N LYS A 247 -0.54 13.10 14.34
CA LYS A 247 -1.75 12.59 13.63
C LYS A 247 -1.63 11.14 13.20
N ALA A 248 -2.78 10.48 13.07
CA ALA A 248 -2.90 9.12 12.56
C ALA A 248 -3.66 9.09 11.22
N TYR A 249 -3.20 8.22 10.32
CA TYR A 249 -3.67 8.12 8.93
C TYR A 249 -4.16 6.71 8.65
N ASN A 250 -5.21 6.58 7.82
CA ASN A 250 -5.64 5.27 7.33
C ASN A 250 -4.54 4.68 6.45
N PHE A 251 -4.19 3.42 6.71
CA PHE A 251 -3.11 2.72 6.04
C PHE A 251 -3.55 1.31 5.64
N GLY A 252 -3.10 0.89 4.47
CA GLY A 252 -3.17 -0.51 4.05
C GLY A 252 -2.31 -0.73 2.82
N PHE A 253 -2.03 -1.99 2.52
CA PHE A 253 -1.12 -2.36 1.44
C PHE A 253 -1.56 -3.63 0.73
N ALA A 254 -1.01 -3.84 -0.45
CA ALA A 254 -1.23 -4.99 -1.29
C ALA A 254 0.07 -5.46 -1.93
N ILE A 255 0.23 -6.78 -2.07
CA ILE A 255 1.35 -7.42 -2.77
C ILE A 255 0.79 -8.22 -3.94
N HIS A 256 1.23 -7.87 -5.15
CA HIS A 256 1.11 -8.76 -6.30
C HIS A 256 2.35 -9.64 -6.32
N ASP A 257 2.20 -10.86 -5.83
CA ASP A 257 3.22 -11.90 -5.88
C ASP A 257 3.09 -12.79 -7.13
N ASP A 258 4.13 -13.56 -7.46
CA ASP A 258 4.12 -14.57 -8.53
C ASP A 258 3.70 -14.01 -9.90
N SER A 259 4.22 -12.82 -10.22
CA SER A 259 3.89 -12.08 -11.45
C SER A 259 2.39 -11.81 -11.62
N ALA A 260 1.62 -11.76 -10.52
CA ALA A 260 0.19 -11.53 -10.57
C ALA A 260 -0.15 -10.09 -11.00
N ALA A 261 -1.36 -9.93 -11.52
CA ALA A 261 -1.94 -8.65 -11.87
C ALA A 261 -3.39 -8.55 -11.39
N GLY A 262 -3.95 -7.34 -11.46
CA GLY A 262 -5.37 -7.11 -11.19
C GLY A 262 -5.80 -7.57 -9.79
N ARG A 263 -6.90 -8.32 -9.72
CA ARG A 263 -7.49 -8.82 -8.48
C ARG A 263 -6.68 -9.91 -7.79
N PHE A 264 -5.69 -10.51 -8.45
CA PHE A 264 -4.96 -11.67 -7.94
C PHE A 264 -3.85 -11.34 -6.92
N HIS A 265 -4.05 -10.33 -6.09
CA HIS A 265 -3.08 -9.86 -5.08
C HIS A 265 -3.42 -10.33 -3.68
N HIS A 266 -2.45 -10.24 -2.78
CA HIS A 266 -2.66 -10.28 -1.33
C HIS A 266 -2.89 -8.86 -0.81
N VAL A 267 -3.79 -8.69 0.14
CA VAL A 267 -4.16 -7.38 0.67
C VAL A 267 -4.20 -7.42 2.20
N SER A 268 -3.81 -6.32 2.83
CA SER A 268 -3.96 -6.15 4.27
C SER A 268 -5.40 -5.78 4.63
N LEU A 269 -5.77 -5.94 5.91
CA LEU A 269 -6.92 -5.22 6.47
C LEU A 269 -6.61 -3.71 6.58
N GLY A 270 -7.55 -2.93 7.11
CA GLY A 270 -7.34 -1.52 7.43
C GLY A 270 -6.52 -1.35 8.72
N TYR A 271 -5.49 -0.51 8.66
CA TYR A 271 -4.64 -0.15 9.80
C TYR A 271 -4.52 1.37 9.91
N LYS A 272 -3.82 1.82 10.96
CA LYS A 272 -3.52 3.23 11.20
C LYS A 272 -2.00 3.42 11.29
N LEU A 273 -1.48 4.36 10.52
CA LEU A 273 -0.11 4.86 10.64
C LEU A 273 -0.14 6.10 11.53
N GLY A 274 0.43 6.02 12.73
CA GLY A 274 0.58 7.17 13.63
C GLY A 274 1.94 7.84 13.43
N LEU A 275 1.96 9.13 13.10
CA LEU A 275 3.18 9.94 13.02
C LEU A 275 3.40 10.65 14.36
N ASP A 276 4.42 10.25 15.12
CA ASP A 276 4.66 10.68 16.51
C ASP A 276 3.43 10.55 17.44
N THR A 277 2.54 9.60 17.15
CA THR A 277 1.32 9.33 17.94
C THR A 277 0.95 7.85 17.85
N ASP A 278 -0.08 7.44 18.59
CA ASP A 278 -0.55 6.07 18.57
C ASP A 278 -1.15 5.68 17.21
N GLY A 279 -0.87 4.43 16.85
CA GLY A 279 -1.31 3.79 15.62
C GLY A 279 -0.88 2.32 15.64
N HIS A 280 -1.43 1.54 14.72
CA HIS A 280 -1.01 0.15 14.55
C HIS A 280 0.43 0.04 14.05
N ILE A 281 0.85 1.01 13.23
CA ILE A 281 2.22 1.22 12.76
C ILE A 281 2.64 2.59 13.29
N LYS A 282 3.70 2.63 14.09
CA LYS A 282 4.21 3.87 14.68
C LYS A 282 5.38 4.38 13.85
N ALA A 283 5.26 5.60 13.35
CA ALA A 283 6.33 6.34 12.70
C ALA A 283 6.87 7.37 13.70
N ALA A 284 7.94 7.02 14.41
CA ALA A 284 8.62 7.92 15.32
C ALA A 284 9.78 8.63 14.63
N LYS A 285 10.10 9.85 15.11
CA LYS A 285 11.26 10.59 14.62
C LYS A 285 12.58 9.85 14.89
N GLN A 286 13.47 9.80 13.90
CA GLN A 286 14.86 9.34 14.00
C GLN A 286 15.83 10.36 13.40
#